data_AF-A0A6J1CTA2-F1
#
_entry.id   AF-A0A6J1CTA2-F1
#
_cell.length_a   1.000
_cell.length_b   1.000
_cell.length_c   1.000
_cell.angle_alpha   90.00
_cell.angle_beta   90.00
_cell.angle_gamma   90.00
#
_symmetry.space_group_name_H-M   'P 1'
#
loop_
_entity.id
_entity.type
_entity.pdbx_description
1 polymer ?
#
loop_
_entity_poly.entity_id
_entity_poly.type
_entity_poly.pdbx_seq_one_letter_code
_entity_poly.pdbx_strand_id
1 'polypeptide(L)'
;MNVSDSVDSYHVGVDESYRPLPSLYLAFSFVWLLSACSWTVNTYKNRHLQTNNLQWSLASVPLLKALQLTLSFLFWYSCFYIQTCSLWMSFGVYVTGVLFQTASVVSFLLISHGYCIMSEHLSVAEQRTTASIGCIFYLTLIGYRASIPYFTVILLINYCISFYVIFRHIYQNILLLQEQLSFIMEEDVQAMHDAIQTKYEMFKKFQGVMQIVAMAEIAIFLNMDDSLETYWLRLLVREWAQFCIFSYIGWIFRSQDMAPRFSVMPTVKSEDSRIVPPIYSVQGY
;
A
#
# COMPACT_ATOMS: atom_id res chain seq x y z
N MET A 1 -5.18 16.43 -64.67
CA MET A 1 -3.75 16.08 -64.70
C MET A 1 -3.00 17.27 -64.12
N ASN A 2 -2.34 17.23 -62.96
CA ASN A 2 -2.00 16.14 -62.05
C ASN A 2 -2.39 16.52 -60.62
N VAL A 3 -3.12 15.61 -59.98
CA VAL A 3 -3.31 15.51 -58.53
C VAL A 3 -2.49 14.30 -58.14
N SER A 4 -1.31 14.51 -57.57
CA SER A 4 -0.54 13.46 -56.90
C SER A 4 0.61 14.08 -56.12
N ASP A 5 0.73 13.63 -54.86
CA ASP A 5 1.90 13.73 -53.99
C ASP A 5 2.01 14.94 -53.06
N SER A 6 1.03 15.05 -52.15
CA SER A 6 1.29 15.48 -50.76
C SER A 6 0.20 14.93 -49.82
N VAL A 7 -0.03 13.62 -49.87
CA VAL A 7 -0.60 12.94 -48.70
C VAL A 7 0.58 12.68 -47.76
N ASP A 8 1.04 13.75 -47.10
CA ASP A 8 1.82 13.59 -45.87
C ASP A 8 0.89 12.88 -44.90
N SER A 9 1.13 11.58 -44.72
CA SER A 9 0.58 10.85 -43.60
C SER A 9 0.93 11.64 -42.36
N TYR A 10 -0.08 12.01 -41.58
CA TYR A 10 0.09 12.53 -40.22
C TYR A 10 0.75 11.43 -39.36
N HIS A 11 2.05 11.24 -39.51
CA HIS A 11 2.88 10.60 -38.50
C HIS A 11 2.85 11.55 -37.31
N VAL A 12 1.97 11.26 -36.34
CA VAL A 12 2.08 11.82 -35.00
C VAL A 12 3.42 11.32 -34.45
N GLY A 13 4.48 12.08 -34.72
CA GLY A 13 5.83 11.76 -34.26
C GLY A 13 5.85 11.83 -32.74
N VAL A 14 5.81 10.67 -32.10
CA VAL A 14 6.05 10.54 -30.65
C VAL A 14 7.51 10.90 -30.42
N ASP A 15 7.77 11.76 -29.43
CA ASP A 15 9.13 12.19 -29.09
C ASP A 15 10.05 10.98 -28.77
N GLU A 16 11.22 10.93 -29.42
CA GLU A 16 12.22 9.86 -29.27
C GLU A 16 12.73 9.74 -27.82
N SER A 17 12.61 10.81 -27.02
CA SER A 17 12.95 10.79 -25.58
C SER A 17 12.17 9.72 -24.79
N TYR A 18 11.00 9.30 -25.28
CA TYR A 18 10.15 8.27 -24.68
C TYR A 18 10.44 6.84 -25.12
N ARG A 19 11.37 6.64 -26.07
CA ARG A 19 11.76 5.32 -26.58
C ARG A 19 12.19 4.28 -25.53
N PRO A 20 12.84 4.61 -24.40
CA PRO A 20 13.17 3.60 -23.40
C PRO A 20 11.98 3.18 -22.53
N LEU A 21 10.84 3.89 -22.56
CA LEU A 21 9.70 3.61 -21.68
C LEU A 21 9.13 2.20 -21.80
N PRO A 22 8.85 1.65 -23.00
CA PRO A 22 8.30 0.30 -23.12
C PRO A 22 9.18 -0.75 -22.44
N SER A 23 10.50 -0.72 -22.67
CA SER A 23 11.40 -1.73 -22.09
C SER A 23 11.49 -1.62 -20.57
N LEU A 24 11.47 -0.40 -20.03
CA LEU A 24 11.45 -0.16 -18.58
C LEU A 24 10.15 -0.66 -17.95
N TYR A 25 8.99 -0.30 -18.53
CA TYR A 25 7.69 -0.76 -18.02
C TYR A 25 7.57 -2.28 -18.06
N LEU A 26 8.09 -2.93 -19.11
CA LEU A 26 8.14 -4.39 -19.21
C LEU A 26 9.01 -4.99 -18.10
N ALA A 27 10.24 -4.48 -17.93
CA ALA A 27 11.18 -4.99 -16.93
C ALA A 27 10.61 -4.86 -15.50
N PHE A 28 10.07 -3.69 -15.15
CA PHE A 28 9.44 -3.51 -13.85
C PHE A 28 8.16 -4.33 -13.71
N SER A 29 7.35 -4.48 -14.76
CA SER A 29 6.16 -5.34 -14.71
C SER A 29 6.55 -6.77 -14.33
N PHE A 30 7.60 -7.32 -14.93
CA PHE A 30 8.09 -8.65 -14.58
C PHE A 30 8.56 -8.75 -13.13
N VAL A 31 9.32 -7.76 -12.64
CA VAL A 31 9.77 -7.70 -11.24
C VAL A 31 8.60 -7.65 -10.26
N TRP A 32 7.59 -6.83 -10.54
CA TRP A 32 6.37 -6.72 -9.72
C TRP A 32 5.51 -7.97 -9.79
N LEU A 33 5.39 -8.61 -10.95
CA LEU A 33 4.67 -9.89 -11.12
C LEU A 33 5.34 -11.01 -10.32
N LEU A 34 6.66 -11.14 -10.38
CA LEU A 34 7.39 -12.12 -9.59
C LEU A 34 7.20 -11.90 -8.09
N SER A 35 7.24 -10.64 -7.64
CA SER A 35 6.97 -10.28 -6.25
C SER A 35 5.53 -10.64 -5.85
N ALA A 36 4.55 -10.29 -6.68
CA ALA A 36 3.15 -10.62 -6.46
C ALA A 36 2.90 -12.14 -6.41
N CYS A 37 3.52 -12.91 -7.30
CA CYS A 37 3.45 -14.37 -7.30
C CYS A 37 4.08 -14.96 -6.04
N SER A 38 5.29 -14.53 -5.68
CA SER A 38 5.97 -14.96 -4.46
C SER A 38 5.11 -14.69 -3.22
N TRP A 39 4.54 -13.49 -3.15
CA TRP A 39 3.63 -13.08 -2.08
C TRP A 39 2.38 -13.96 -2.02
N THR A 40 1.72 -14.16 -3.16
CA THR A 40 0.49 -14.95 -3.25
C THR A 40 0.72 -16.40 -2.86
N VAL A 41 1.82 -17.00 -3.33
CA VAL A 41 2.22 -18.37 -2.98
C VAL A 41 2.51 -18.49 -1.49
N ASN A 42 3.24 -17.53 -0.91
CA ASN A 42 3.54 -17.51 0.52
C ASN A 42 2.28 -17.37 1.37
N THR A 43 1.38 -16.45 1.00
CA THR A 43 0.09 -16.27 1.68
C THR A 43 -0.79 -17.51 1.56
N TYR A 44 -0.81 -18.15 0.38
CA TYR A 44 -1.57 -19.39 0.17
C TYR A 44 -1.06 -20.53 1.05
N LYS A 45 0.26 -20.73 1.11
CA LYS A 45 0.90 -21.78 1.91
C LYS A 45 0.67 -21.58 3.42
N ASN A 46 0.73 -20.32 3.88
CA ASN A 46 0.63 -19.98 5.29
C ASN A 46 -0.79 -19.59 5.73
N ARG A 47 -1.81 -19.87 4.90
CA ARG A 47 -3.22 -19.51 5.16
C ARG A 47 -3.76 -20.07 6.48
N HIS A 48 -3.20 -21.16 6.97
CA HIS A 48 -3.61 -21.78 8.23
C HIS A 48 -3.13 -21.03 9.49
N LEU A 49 -2.16 -20.13 9.36
CA LEU A 49 -1.47 -19.51 10.50
C LEU A 49 -1.90 -18.06 10.78
N GLN A 50 -2.44 -17.34 9.81
CA GLN A 50 -2.79 -15.93 9.97
C GLN A 50 -4.08 -15.57 9.23
N THR A 51 -4.82 -14.61 9.80
CA THR A 51 -6.07 -14.06 9.25
C THR A 51 -5.85 -13.52 7.83
N ASN A 52 -6.62 -14.09 6.91
CA ASN A 52 -6.49 -13.98 5.45
C ASN A 52 -6.52 -12.52 4.94
N ASN A 53 -7.33 -11.66 5.56
CA ASN A 53 -7.78 -10.43 4.90
C ASN A 53 -6.69 -9.35 4.74
N LEU A 54 -5.84 -9.12 5.76
CA LEU A 54 -4.76 -8.13 5.63
C LEU A 54 -3.72 -8.57 4.60
N GLN A 55 -3.32 -9.85 4.63
CA GLN A 55 -2.31 -10.39 3.71
C GLN A 55 -2.80 -10.34 2.24
N TRP A 56 -4.09 -10.57 1.99
CA TRP A 56 -4.68 -10.39 0.65
C TRP A 56 -4.73 -8.91 0.24
N SER A 57 -5.02 -7.99 1.17
CA SER A 57 -4.95 -6.55 0.90
C SER A 57 -3.54 -6.16 0.48
N LEU A 58 -2.51 -6.61 1.21
CA LEU A 58 -1.11 -6.32 0.88
C LEU A 58 -0.67 -6.99 -0.43
N ALA A 59 -1.15 -8.20 -0.74
CA ALA A 59 -0.89 -8.89 -2.01
C ALA A 59 -1.52 -8.16 -3.21
N SER A 60 -2.64 -7.48 -3.01
CA SER A 60 -3.33 -6.74 -4.08
C SER A 60 -2.50 -5.55 -4.59
N VAL A 61 -1.66 -4.95 -3.75
CA VAL A 61 -0.87 -3.77 -4.11
C VAL A 61 0.17 -4.09 -5.19
N PRO A 62 1.05 -5.10 -5.04
CA PRO A 62 1.93 -5.56 -6.12
C PRO A 62 1.20 -5.95 -7.40
N LEU A 63 0.03 -6.60 -7.28
CA LEU A 63 -0.78 -7.02 -8.45
C LEU A 63 -1.29 -5.81 -9.23
N LEU A 64 -1.87 -4.82 -8.55
CA LEU A 64 -2.34 -3.58 -9.17
C LEU A 64 -1.19 -2.84 -9.86
N LYS A 65 -0.01 -2.83 -9.25
CA LYS A 65 1.19 -2.20 -9.82
C LYS A 65 1.69 -2.93 -11.07
N ALA A 66 1.78 -4.25 -11.02
CA ALA A 66 2.13 -5.06 -12.20
C ALA A 66 1.12 -4.87 -13.34
N LEU A 67 -0.18 -4.80 -13.04
CA LEU A 67 -1.21 -4.51 -14.03
C LEU A 67 -1.03 -3.11 -14.64
N GLN A 68 -0.80 -2.09 -13.81
CA GLN A 68 -0.54 -0.72 -14.26
C GLN A 68 0.67 -0.65 -15.21
N LEU A 69 1.77 -1.31 -14.86
CA LEU A 69 3.00 -1.32 -15.66
C LEU A 69 2.81 -2.10 -16.96
N THR A 70 2.04 -3.19 -16.94
CA THR A 70 1.69 -3.95 -18.14
C THR A 70 0.85 -3.12 -19.10
N LEU A 71 -0.17 -2.42 -18.61
CA LEU A 71 -0.97 -1.51 -19.43
C LEU A 71 -0.13 -0.35 -19.97
N SER A 72 0.81 0.16 -19.17
CA SER A 72 1.76 1.21 -19.59
C SER A 72 2.66 0.71 -20.72
N PHE A 73 3.19 -0.50 -20.58
CA PHE A 73 3.95 -1.16 -21.64
C PHE A 73 3.12 -1.31 -22.92
N LEU A 74 1.91 -1.89 -22.83
CA LEU A 74 1.05 -2.11 -23.98
C LEU A 74 0.68 -0.79 -24.68
N PHE A 75 0.39 0.26 -23.92
CA PHE A 75 0.12 1.58 -24.46
C PHE A 75 1.30 2.14 -25.25
N TRP A 76 2.48 2.24 -24.62
CA TRP A 76 3.67 2.82 -25.26
C TRP A 76 4.18 1.95 -26.41
N TYR A 77 4.14 0.62 -26.28
CA TYR A 77 4.49 -0.29 -27.35
C TYR A 77 3.57 -0.12 -28.57
N SER A 78 2.26 -0.02 -28.35
CA SER A 78 1.30 0.18 -29.44
C SER A 78 1.47 1.54 -30.12
N CYS A 79 1.74 2.60 -29.35
CA CYS A 79 2.01 3.93 -29.89
C CYS A 79 3.30 3.97 -30.74
N PHE A 80 4.39 3.36 -30.27
CA PHE A 80 5.68 3.42 -30.97
C PHE A 80 5.80 2.43 -32.15
N TYR A 81 5.43 1.16 -31.94
CA TYR A 81 5.69 0.10 -32.92
C TYR A 81 4.51 -0.14 -33.87
N ILE A 82 3.27 0.04 -33.40
CA ILE A 82 2.05 -0.23 -34.17
C ILE A 82 1.44 1.08 -34.70
N GLN A 83 1.93 2.24 -34.25
CA GLN A 83 1.43 3.58 -34.61
C GLN A 83 -0.05 3.81 -34.27
N THR A 84 -0.59 3.04 -33.32
CA THR A 84 -1.97 3.17 -32.85
C THR A 84 -1.99 3.38 -31.34
N CYS A 85 -2.34 4.59 -30.91
CA CYS A 85 -2.50 4.90 -29.50
C CYS A 85 -3.94 4.62 -29.04
N SER A 86 -4.12 3.57 -28.25
CA SER A 86 -5.44 3.20 -27.71
C SER A 86 -5.81 4.06 -26.51
N LEU A 87 -6.92 4.80 -26.63
CA LEU A 87 -7.49 5.57 -25.52
C LEU A 87 -7.86 4.66 -24.34
N TRP A 88 -8.37 3.46 -24.60
CA TRP A 88 -8.71 2.48 -23.55
C TRP A 88 -7.49 2.03 -22.75
N MET A 89 -6.34 1.88 -23.39
CA MET A 89 -5.10 1.53 -22.69
C MET A 89 -4.62 2.69 -21.81
N SER A 90 -4.66 3.93 -22.33
CA SER A 90 -4.34 5.14 -21.55
C SER A 90 -5.27 5.30 -20.33
N PHE A 91 -6.57 5.15 -20.55
CA PHE A 91 -7.57 5.15 -19.47
C PHE A 91 -7.33 4.02 -18.47
N GLY A 92 -6.95 2.83 -18.93
CA GLY A 92 -6.55 1.72 -18.08
C GLY A 92 -5.34 2.05 -17.20
N VAL A 93 -4.29 2.65 -17.76
CA VAL A 93 -3.11 3.13 -17.00
C VAL A 93 -3.51 4.16 -15.95
N TYR A 94 -4.39 5.09 -16.31
CA TYR A 94 -4.94 6.07 -15.38
C TYR A 94 -5.68 5.41 -14.21
N VAL A 95 -6.66 4.54 -14.49
CA VAL A 95 -7.50 3.90 -13.46
C VAL A 95 -6.65 3.01 -12.56
N THR A 96 -5.80 2.18 -13.14
CA THR A 96 -4.93 1.28 -12.36
C THR A 96 -3.91 2.04 -11.52
N GLY A 97 -3.40 3.17 -12.00
CA GLY A 97 -2.53 4.05 -11.21
C GLY A 97 -3.24 4.67 -10.01
N VAL A 98 -4.48 5.13 -10.18
CA VAL A 98 -5.32 5.64 -9.07
C VAL A 98 -5.59 4.52 -8.07
N LEU A 99 -6.01 3.34 -8.54
CA LEU A 99 -6.28 2.19 -7.68
C LEU A 99 -5.05 1.77 -6.88
N PHE A 100 -3.87 1.69 -7.51
CA PHE A 100 -2.61 1.39 -6.83
C PHE A 100 -2.31 2.37 -5.69
N GLN A 101 -2.36 3.69 -5.95
CA GLN A 101 -2.09 4.71 -4.93
C GLN A 101 -3.11 4.66 -3.78
N THR A 102 -4.37 4.37 -4.08
CA THR A 102 -5.40 4.24 -3.04
C THR A 102 -5.21 2.96 -2.21
N ALA A 103 -4.91 1.84 -2.86
CA ALA A 103 -4.68 0.57 -2.19
C ALA A 103 -3.41 0.62 -1.31
N SER A 104 -2.37 1.36 -1.71
CA SER A 104 -1.20 1.58 -0.87
C SER A 104 -1.52 2.35 0.41
N VAL A 105 -2.24 3.47 0.30
CA VAL A 105 -2.57 4.30 1.47
C VAL A 105 -3.49 3.53 2.42
N VAL A 106 -4.50 2.84 1.88
CA VAL A 106 -5.39 1.98 2.69
C VAL A 106 -4.59 0.86 3.37
N SER A 107 -3.65 0.22 2.67
CA SER A 107 -2.80 -0.81 3.27
C SER A 107 -1.94 -0.27 4.41
N PHE A 108 -1.35 0.93 4.25
CA PHE A 108 -0.59 1.58 5.32
C PHE A 108 -1.45 1.96 6.51
N LEU A 109 -2.68 2.44 6.28
CA LEU A 109 -3.65 2.71 7.33
C LEU A 109 -4.02 1.43 8.09
N LEU A 110 -4.34 0.34 7.39
CA LEU A 110 -4.66 -0.94 8.00
C LEU A 110 -3.51 -1.48 8.87
N ILE A 111 -2.27 -1.38 8.37
CA ILE A 111 -1.07 -1.74 9.15
C ILE A 111 -0.93 -0.81 10.37
N SER A 112 -1.13 0.50 10.20
CA SER A 112 -0.97 1.47 11.29
C SER A 112 -1.96 1.24 12.44
N HIS A 113 -3.19 0.82 12.13
CA HIS A 113 -4.19 0.40 13.12
C HIS A 113 -3.83 -0.95 13.79
N GLY A 114 -2.89 -1.71 13.24
CA GLY A 114 -2.56 -3.04 13.74
C GLY A 114 -3.60 -4.11 13.37
N TYR A 115 -4.34 -3.91 12.28
CA TYR A 115 -5.30 -4.89 11.78
C TYR A 115 -4.63 -6.26 11.59
N CYS A 116 -5.23 -7.34 12.10
CA CYS A 116 -4.68 -8.70 12.01
C CYS A 116 -3.27 -8.90 12.65
N ILE A 117 -2.77 -7.94 13.45
CA ILE A 117 -1.49 -8.00 14.17
C ILE A 117 -1.70 -7.80 15.68
N MET A 118 -2.43 -6.74 16.05
CA MET A 118 -2.80 -6.42 17.44
C MET A 118 -4.24 -6.84 17.74
N SER A 119 -5.15 -6.63 16.79
CA SER A 119 -6.57 -6.96 16.92
C SER A 119 -7.03 -7.80 15.72
N GLU A 120 -7.80 -8.87 15.97
CA GLU A 120 -8.40 -9.68 14.91
C GLU A 120 -9.49 -8.90 14.13
N HIS A 121 -10.12 -7.92 14.79
CA HIS A 121 -11.14 -7.06 14.22
C HIS A 121 -10.80 -5.59 14.45
N LEU A 122 -10.96 -4.76 13.41
CA LEU A 122 -10.99 -3.31 13.57
C LEU A 122 -12.31 -2.90 14.24
N SER A 123 -12.28 -1.87 15.08
CA SER A 123 -13.53 -1.27 15.57
C SER A 123 -14.31 -0.68 14.38
N VAL A 124 -15.64 -0.68 14.48
CA VAL A 124 -16.53 -0.09 13.46
C VAL A 124 -16.16 1.38 13.20
N ALA A 125 -15.73 2.10 14.25
CA ALA A 125 -15.27 3.49 14.11
C ALA A 125 -13.99 3.61 13.27
N GLU A 126 -13.00 2.73 13.49
CA GLU A 126 -11.72 2.73 12.77
C GLU A 126 -11.91 2.31 11.31
N GLN A 127 -12.77 1.33 11.07
CA GLN A 127 -13.12 0.90 9.71
C GLN A 127 -13.79 2.02 8.93
N ARG A 128 -14.74 2.74 9.55
CA ARG A 128 -15.40 3.91 8.93
C ARG A 128 -14.41 5.02 8.64
N THR A 129 -13.47 5.30 9.54
CA THR A 129 -12.42 6.31 9.32
C THR A 129 -11.51 5.92 8.17
N THR A 130 -11.02 4.67 8.14
CA THR A 130 -10.16 4.17 7.05
C THR A 130 -10.89 4.19 5.69
N ALA A 131 -12.15 3.75 5.66
CA ALA A 131 -12.96 3.77 4.44
C ALA A 131 -13.27 5.20 3.96
N SER A 132 -13.55 6.11 4.89
CA SER A 132 -13.80 7.53 4.58
C SER A 132 -12.55 8.20 3.99
N ILE A 133 -11.40 8.05 4.65
CA ILE A 133 -10.12 8.58 4.16
C ILE A 133 -9.77 7.99 2.80
N GLY A 134 -9.92 6.67 2.62
CA GLY A 134 -9.67 6.01 1.34
C GLY A 134 -10.58 6.51 0.21
N CYS A 135 -11.87 6.73 0.49
CA CYS A 135 -12.85 7.24 -0.48
C CYS A 135 -12.55 8.69 -0.88
N ILE A 136 -12.31 9.58 0.10
CA ILE A 136 -11.98 10.98 -0.17
C ILE A 136 -10.67 11.06 -0.96
N PHE A 137 -9.67 10.25 -0.58
CA PHE A 137 -8.39 10.19 -1.28
C PHE A 137 -8.57 9.71 -2.73
N TYR A 138 -9.37 8.67 -2.97
CA TYR A 138 -9.70 8.17 -4.32
C TYR A 138 -10.35 9.24 -5.20
N LEU A 139 -11.41 9.87 -4.71
CA LEU A 139 -12.13 10.92 -5.44
C LEU A 139 -11.24 12.13 -5.73
N THR A 140 -10.41 12.51 -4.76
CA THR A 140 -9.46 13.62 -4.91
C THR A 140 -8.40 13.29 -5.95
N LEU A 141 -7.88 12.07 -5.95
CA LEU A 141 -6.84 11.63 -6.88
C LEU A 141 -7.36 11.57 -8.32
N ILE A 142 -8.62 11.15 -8.52
CA ILE A 142 -9.28 11.24 -9.81
C ILE A 142 -9.34 12.68 -10.31
N GLY A 143 -9.82 13.61 -9.48
CA GLY A 143 -9.93 15.02 -9.85
C GLY A 143 -8.56 15.66 -10.14
N TYR A 144 -7.53 15.32 -9.36
CA TYR A 144 -6.15 15.76 -9.61
C TYR A 144 -5.62 15.26 -10.95
N ARG A 145 -5.80 13.96 -11.24
CA ARG A 145 -5.34 13.37 -12.51
C ARG A 145 -6.16 13.82 -13.72
N ALA A 146 -7.38 14.30 -13.53
CA ALA A 146 -8.18 14.99 -14.54
C ALA A 146 -7.72 16.46 -14.77
N SER A 147 -6.59 16.86 -14.19
CA SER A 147 -5.96 18.18 -14.33
C SER A 147 -6.83 19.34 -13.84
N ILE A 148 -7.67 19.11 -12.82
CA ILE A 148 -8.44 20.19 -12.18
C ILE A 148 -7.54 20.85 -11.12
N PRO A 149 -7.15 22.13 -11.28
CA PRO A 149 -6.07 22.75 -10.51
C PRO A 149 -6.33 22.83 -9.00
N TYR A 150 -7.60 22.91 -8.58
CA TYR A 150 -7.97 22.95 -7.16
C TYR A 150 -7.69 21.64 -6.41
N PHE A 151 -7.65 20.51 -7.13
CA PHE A 151 -7.46 19.21 -6.50
C PHE A 151 -6.03 18.99 -6.00
N THR A 152 -5.04 19.75 -6.46
CA THR A 152 -3.66 19.66 -5.96
C THR A 152 -3.58 20.01 -4.47
N VAL A 153 -4.24 21.10 -4.05
CA VAL A 153 -4.27 21.54 -2.65
C VAL A 153 -5.03 20.52 -1.79
N ILE A 154 -6.18 20.04 -2.30
CA ILE A 154 -7.00 19.04 -1.61
C ILE A 154 -6.23 17.72 -1.48
N LEU A 155 -5.46 17.33 -2.49
CA LEU A 155 -4.63 16.11 -2.47
C LEU A 155 -3.52 16.23 -1.42
N LEU A 156 -2.84 17.38 -1.35
CA LEU A 156 -1.82 17.64 -0.33
C LEU A 156 -2.41 17.54 1.08
N ILE A 157 -3.58 18.16 1.31
CA ILE A 157 -4.29 18.06 2.60
C ILE A 157 -4.62 16.61 2.93
N ASN A 158 -5.12 15.83 1.97
CA ASN A 158 -5.43 14.42 2.17
C ASN A 158 -4.20 13.58 2.50
N TYR A 159 -3.06 13.82 1.86
CA TYR A 159 -1.80 13.17 2.23
C TYR A 159 -1.38 13.55 3.65
N CYS A 160 -1.41 14.82 4.01
CA CYS A 160 -1.08 15.29 5.36
C CYS A 160 -1.96 14.63 6.43
N ILE A 161 -3.28 14.58 6.21
CA ILE A 161 -4.23 13.90 7.13
C ILE A 161 -3.91 12.41 7.22
N SER A 162 -3.69 11.74 6.08
CA SER A 162 -3.40 10.31 6.04
C SER A 162 -2.11 9.98 6.80
N PHE A 163 -1.01 10.71 6.55
CA PHE A 163 0.25 10.53 7.28
C PHE A 163 0.10 10.85 8.77
N TYR A 164 -0.62 11.91 9.13
CA TYR A 164 -0.89 12.25 10.53
C TYR A 164 -1.60 11.10 11.26
N VAL A 165 -2.66 10.55 10.67
CA VAL A 165 -3.40 9.41 11.23
C VAL A 165 -2.50 8.18 11.36
N ILE A 166 -1.71 7.87 10.33
CA ILE A 166 -0.76 6.75 10.35
C ILE A 166 0.25 6.91 11.48
N PHE A 167 0.91 8.06 11.60
CA PHE A 167 1.91 8.29 12.65
C PHE A 167 1.30 8.26 14.04
N ARG A 168 0.10 8.82 14.21
CA ARG A 168 -0.62 8.80 15.49
C ARG A 168 -0.91 7.37 15.93
N HIS A 169 -1.45 6.53 15.05
CA HIS A 169 -1.78 5.14 15.40
C HIS A 169 -0.53 4.29 15.62
N ILE A 170 0.53 4.46 14.81
CA ILE A 170 1.82 3.81 15.06
C ILE A 170 2.34 4.17 16.45
N TYR A 171 2.33 5.46 16.82
CA TYR A 171 2.80 5.92 18.12
C TYR A 171 1.99 5.31 19.27
N GLN A 172 0.65 5.32 19.16
CA GLN A 172 -0.22 4.71 20.16
C GLN A 172 0.04 3.21 20.31
N ASN A 173 0.18 2.49 19.20
CA ASN A 173 0.46 1.04 19.22
C ASN A 173 1.83 0.72 19.82
N ILE A 174 2.86 1.53 19.54
CA ILE A 174 4.19 1.39 20.15
C ILE A 174 4.12 1.62 21.67
N LEU A 175 3.39 2.65 22.12
CA LEU A 175 3.24 2.96 23.54
C LEU A 175 2.50 1.85 24.29
N LEU A 176 1.42 1.33 23.72
CA LEU A 176 0.68 0.19 24.29
C LEU A 176 1.55 -1.07 24.37
N LEU A 177 2.34 -1.37 23.33
CA LEU A 177 3.27 -2.51 23.35
C LEU A 177 4.36 -2.34 24.41
N GLN A 178 4.85 -1.12 24.61
CA GLN A 178 5.84 -0.82 25.64
C GLN A 178 5.28 -1.02 27.05
N GLU A 179 4.04 -0.58 27.31
CA GLU A 179 3.36 -0.83 28.59
C GLU A 179 3.17 -2.34 28.83
N GLN A 180 2.70 -3.08 27.82
CA GLN A 180 2.54 -4.53 27.95
C GLN A 180 3.86 -5.26 28.21
N LEU A 181 4.95 -4.83 27.55
CA LEU A 181 6.27 -5.40 27.77
C LEU A 181 6.76 -5.17 29.20
N SER A 182 6.48 -3.99 29.77
CA SER A 182 6.84 -3.68 31.17
C SER A 182 6.09 -4.53 32.19
N PHE A 183 4.80 -4.79 31.95
CA PHE A 183 3.98 -5.63 32.83
C PHE A 183 4.42 -7.10 32.80
N ILE A 184 4.73 -7.65 31.63
CA ILE A 184 5.09 -9.07 31.48
C ILE A 184 6.49 -9.37 31.96
N MET A 185 7.39 -8.37 31.97
CA MET A 185 8.69 -8.50 32.63
C MET A 185 8.55 -8.80 34.12
N GLU A 186 7.41 -8.49 34.75
CA GLU A 186 7.11 -8.83 36.13
C GLU A 186 6.52 -10.25 36.31
N GLU A 187 5.97 -10.87 35.24
CA GLU A 187 5.18 -12.11 35.32
C GLU A 187 5.89 -13.37 34.72
N ASP A 188 7.16 -13.25 34.29
CA ASP A 188 8.08 -14.35 33.89
C ASP A 188 7.54 -15.39 32.88
N VAL A 189 6.75 -14.96 31.89
CA VAL A 189 6.29 -15.84 30.78
C VAL A 189 7.11 -15.57 29.50
N GLN A 190 8.22 -16.29 29.35
CA GLN A 190 9.21 -16.05 28.30
C GLN A 190 8.68 -16.12 26.86
N ALA A 191 7.78 -17.06 26.55
CA ALA A 191 7.20 -17.19 25.20
C ALA A 191 6.29 -16.01 24.79
N MET A 192 5.75 -15.28 25.77
CA MET A 192 4.89 -14.13 25.55
C MET A 192 5.71 -12.86 25.34
N HIS A 193 6.85 -12.78 26.02
CA HIS A 193 7.84 -11.71 25.86
C HIS A 193 8.37 -11.65 24.41
N ASP A 194 8.80 -12.79 23.86
CA ASP A 194 9.34 -12.89 22.50
C ASP A 194 8.32 -12.44 21.44
N ALA A 195 7.04 -12.78 21.63
CA ALA A 195 5.96 -12.38 20.73
C ALA A 195 5.73 -10.86 20.73
N ILE A 196 5.71 -10.24 21.91
CA ILE A 196 5.46 -8.80 22.07
C ILE A 196 6.67 -7.99 21.59
N GLN A 197 7.88 -8.43 21.90
CA GLN A 197 9.11 -7.82 21.41
C GLN A 197 9.14 -7.82 19.88
N THR A 198 8.75 -8.93 19.24
CA THR A 198 8.70 -8.98 17.77
C THR A 198 7.70 -7.97 17.21
N LYS A 199 6.49 -7.86 17.79
CA LYS A 199 5.48 -6.86 17.36
C LYS A 199 6.01 -5.43 17.51
N TYR A 200 6.67 -5.13 18.63
CA TYR A 200 7.29 -3.83 18.87
C TYR A 200 8.34 -3.50 17.80
N GLU A 201 9.22 -4.45 17.47
CA GLU A 201 10.20 -4.27 16.41
C GLU A 201 9.57 -4.05 15.02
N MET A 202 8.48 -4.76 14.71
CA MET A 202 7.75 -4.58 13.45
C MET A 202 7.19 -3.15 13.32
N PHE A 203 6.51 -2.65 14.35
CA PHE A 203 5.95 -1.28 14.32
C PHE A 203 7.03 -0.20 14.30
N LYS A 204 8.15 -0.40 15.00
CA LYS A 204 9.29 0.53 14.97
C LYS A 204 9.94 0.59 13.59
N LYS A 205 10.12 -0.56 12.93
CA LYS A 205 10.62 -0.62 11.55
C LYS A 205 9.63 0.04 10.58
N PHE A 206 8.33 -0.20 10.75
CA PHE A 206 7.28 0.44 9.95
C PHE A 206 7.26 1.97 10.12
N GLN A 207 7.43 2.49 11.34
CA GLN A 207 7.55 3.93 11.60
C GLN A 207 8.67 4.57 10.78
N GLY A 208 9.86 3.96 10.78
CA GLY A 208 11.00 4.46 10.00
C GLY A 208 10.74 4.44 8.50
N VAL A 209 10.09 3.39 7.98
CA VAL A 209 9.70 3.32 6.56
C VAL A 209 8.70 4.41 6.20
N MET A 210 7.68 4.64 7.03
CA MET A 210 6.68 5.68 6.78
C MET A 210 7.28 7.08 6.77
N GLN A 211 8.33 7.34 7.58
CA GLN A 211 9.08 8.60 7.51
C GLN A 211 9.81 8.76 6.17
N ILE A 212 10.47 7.71 5.68
CA ILE A 212 11.15 7.72 4.38
C ILE A 212 10.13 7.99 3.26
N VAL A 213 8.96 7.33 3.31
CA VAL A 213 7.87 7.54 2.34
C VAL A 213 7.38 8.99 2.36
N ALA A 214 7.12 9.56 3.55
CA ALA A 214 6.68 10.94 3.67
C ALA A 214 7.72 11.94 3.12
N MET A 215 9.01 11.73 3.44
CA MET A 215 10.10 12.56 2.91
C MET A 215 10.23 12.43 1.39
N ALA A 216 10.09 11.23 0.84
CA ALA A 216 10.13 11.00 -0.59
C ALA A 216 8.97 11.69 -1.33
N GLU A 217 7.74 11.63 -0.81
CA GLU A 217 6.58 12.32 -1.39
C GLU A 217 6.75 13.85 -1.36
N ILE A 218 7.26 14.41 -0.25
CA ILE A 218 7.59 15.85 -0.17
C ILE A 218 8.66 16.23 -1.20
N ALA A 219 9.73 15.43 -1.32
CA ALA A 219 10.79 15.69 -2.27
C ALA A 219 10.32 15.61 -3.73
N ILE A 220 9.40 14.69 -4.05
CA ILE A 220 8.78 14.59 -5.39
C ILE A 220 7.90 15.82 -5.67
N PHE A 221 7.15 16.29 -4.68
CA PHE A 221 6.32 17.48 -4.81
C PHE A 221 7.16 18.75 -5.04
N LEU A 222 8.31 18.88 -4.38
CA LEU A 222 9.21 20.03 -4.53
C LEU A 222 10.02 20.00 -5.84
N ASN A 223 10.42 18.81 -6.33
CA ASN A 223 11.26 18.66 -7.53
C ASN A 223 10.46 18.53 -8.85
N MET A 224 9.36 19.27 -9.00
CA MET A 224 8.54 19.29 -10.23
C MET A 224 9.19 20.06 -11.40
N ASP A 225 10.49 19.89 -11.65
CA ASP A 225 11.10 20.40 -12.88
C ASP A 225 10.77 19.45 -14.06
N ASP A 226 9.94 19.89 -15.00
CA ASP A 226 9.39 19.10 -16.12
C ASP A 226 10.38 18.90 -17.28
N SER A 227 11.65 18.62 -17.01
CA SER A 227 12.61 18.28 -18.08
C SER A 227 12.35 16.87 -18.63
N LEU A 228 12.03 16.78 -19.92
CA LEU A 228 11.74 15.53 -20.62
C LEU A 228 12.93 14.57 -20.66
N GLU A 229 14.16 15.10 -20.79
CA GLU A 229 15.39 14.29 -20.84
C GLU A 229 15.64 13.49 -19.54
N THR A 230 15.14 13.98 -18.40
CA THR A 230 15.31 13.34 -17.09
C THR A 230 14.15 12.40 -16.73
N TYR A 231 13.12 12.31 -17.57
CA TYR A 231 11.87 11.59 -17.26
C TYR A 231 12.08 10.10 -17.00
N TRP A 232 12.84 9.41 -17.87
CA TRP A 232 13.16 8.00 -17.70
C TRP A 232 13.88 7.74 -16.36
N LEU A 233 14.91 8.52 -16.04
CA LEU A 233 15.68 8.35 -14.80
C LEU A 233 14.78 8.56 -13.57
N ARG A 234 13.92 9.58 -13.61
CA ARG A 234 12.93 9.84 -12.55
C ARG A 234 11.98 8.65 -12.38
N LEU A 235 11.48 8.10 -13.49
CA LEU A 235 10.64 6.91 -13.47
C LEU A 235 11.38 5.73 -12.84
N LEU A 236 12.62 5.48 -13.25
CA LEU A 236 13.44 4.39 -12.74
C LEU A 236 13.64 4.50 -11.22
N VAL A 237 14.06 5.67 -10.73
CA VAL A 237 14.25 5.92 -9.28
C VAL A 237 12.95 5.73 -8.52
N ARG A 238 11.84 6.25 -9.05
CA ARG A 238 10.53 6.14 -8.41
C ARG A 238 10.05 4.70 -8.31
N GLU A 239 10.17 3.92 -9.39
CA GLU A 239 9.74 2.53 -9.44
C GLU A 239 10.57 1.64 -8.51
N TRP A 240 11.90 1.83 -8.48
CA TRP A 240 12.76 1.13 -7.53
C TRP A 240 12.46 1.49 -6.08
N ALA A 241 12.29 2.78 -5.77
CA ALA A 241 11.95 3.22 -4.42
C ALA A 241 10.63 2.56 -3.95
N GLN A 242 9.59 2.60 -4.78
CA GLN A 242 8.31 1.95 -4.49
C GLN A 242 8.48 0.44 -4.29
N PHE A 243 9.18 -0.25 -5.20
CA PHE A 243 9.39 -1.68 -5.10
C PHE A 243 10.12 -2.07 -3.81
N CYS A 244 11.19 -1.34 -3.45
CA CYS A 244 11.95 -1.59 -2.23
C CYS A 244 11.09 -1.37 -0.98
N ILE A 245 10.31 -0.29 -0.93
CA ILE A 245 9.42 0.02 0.20
C ILE A 245 8.39 -1.10 0.39
N PHE A 246 7.67 -1.49 -0.67
CA PHE A 246 6.64 -2.53 -0.56
C PHE A 246 7.21 -3.91 -0.28
N SER A 247 8.35 -4.26 -0.88
CA SER A 247 9.03 -5.53 -0.60
C SER A 247 9.51 -5.60 0.85
N TYR A 248 10.00 -4.49 1.40
CA TYR A 248 10.46 -4.41 2.79
C TYR A 248 9.31 -4.42 3.80
N ILE A 249 8.25 -3.63 3.57
CA ILE A 249 7.02 -3.67 4.39
C ILE A 249 6.45 -5.08 4.37
N GLY A 250 6.38 -5.67 3.18
CA GLY A 250 6.00 -7.05 3.03
C GLY A 250 6.86 -7.96 3.91
N TRP A 251 8.17 -7.95 3.72
CA TRP A 251 9.07 -8.80 4.51
C TRP A 251 8.87 -8.68 6.03
N ILE A 252 8.65 -7.47 6.55
CA ILE A 252 8.37 -7.21 7.98
C ILE A 252 7.07 -7.89 8.42
N PHE A 253 5.99 -7.70 7.66
CA PHE A 253 4.64 -8.14 8.02
C PHE A 253 4.27 -9.51 7.45
N ARG A 254 5.24 -10.28 6.96
CA ARG A 254 5.03 -11.65 6.48
C ARG A 254 4.46 -12.51 7.62
N SER A 255 3.57 -13.45 7.29
CA SER A 255 3.15 -14.49 8.22
C SER A 255 4.37 -15.27 8.72
N GLN A 256 4.69 -15.09 9.99
CA GLN A 256 5.73 -15.85 10.69
C GLN A 256 5.07 -17.00 11.43
N ASP A 257 5.74 -18.16 11.48
CA ASP A 257 5.37 -19.32 12.31
C ASP A 257 5.56 -18.97 13.79
N MET A 258 4.74 -18.04 14.30
CA MET A 258 4.86 -17.54 15.66
C MET A 258 3.69 -18.08 16.48
N ALA A 259 4.02 -18.55 17.68
CA ALA A 259 3.22 -19.38 18.59
C ALA A 259 1.69 -19.11 18.57
N PRO A 260 0.86 -20.15 18.84
CA PRO A 260 -0.62 -20.06 18.83
C PRO A 260 -1.24 -19.01 19.78
N ARG A 261 -0.43 -18.29 20.58
CA ARG A 261 -0.85 -17.20 21.45
C ARG A 261 -0.56 -15.80 20.86
N PHE A 262 0.00 -15.70 19.66
CA PHE A 262 0.34 -14.43 19.01
C PHE A 262 -0.90 -13.57 18.68
N SER A 263 -2.07 -14.18 18.48
CA SER A 263 -3.34 -13.46 18.29
C SER A 263 -4.00 -13.03 19.61
N VAL A 264 -3.59 -13.60 20.74
CA VAL A 264 -4.18 -13.30 22.04
C VAL A 264 -3.43 -12.12 22.66
N MET A 265 -3.98 -10.93 22.45
CA MET A 265 -3.68 -9.79 23.31
C MET A 265 -4.02 -10.23 24.75
N PRO A 266 -3.09 -10.24 25.72
CA PRO A 266 -3.52 -10.31 27.11
C PRO A 266 -4.41 -9.08 27.33
N THR A 267 -5.68 -9.31 27.64
CA THR A 267 -6.50 -8.25 28.20
C THR A 267 -5.80 -7.83 29.48
N VAL A 268 -5.15 -6.66 29.47
CA VAL A 268 -4.80 -5.97 30.69
C VAL A 268 -6.09 -5.96 31.50
N LYS A 269 -6.12 -6.69 32.62
CA LYS A 269 -7.20 -6.60 33.58
C LYS A 269 -7.22 -5.14 34.00
N SER A 270 -8.11 -4.35 33.42
CA SER A 270 -8.63 -3.22 34.15
C SER A 270 -9.28 -3.83 35.38
N GLU A 271 -8.73 -3.48 36.52
CA GLU A 271 -9.22 -3.85 37.82
C GLU A 271 -10.56 -3.12 38.09
N ASP A 272 -11.58 -3.32 37.23
CA ASP A 272 -12.94 -2.83 37.49
C ASP A 272 -14.05 -3.52 36.67
N SER A 273 -13.90 -4.79 36.30
CA SER A 273 -15.03 -5.56 35.73
C SER A 273 -15.01 -7.02 36.14
N ARG A 274 -15.14 -7.28 37.45
CA ARG A 274 -15.77 -8.52 37.92
C ARG A 274 -17.28 -8.45 37.69
N ILE A 275 -17.70 -8.50 36.42
CA ILE A 275 -19.05 -8.93 36.10
C ILE A 275 -18.98 -10.45 35.95
N VAL A 276 -19.49 -11.11 36.99
CA VAL A 276 -19.67 -12.56 37.11
C VAL A 276 -20.36 -13.10 35.83
N PRO A 277 -19.92 -14.25 35.27
CA PRO A 277 -20.62 -14.86 34.14
C PRO A 277 -22.04 -15.28 34.56
N PRO A 278 -23.07 -15.10 33.70
CA PRO A 278 -24.41 -15.55 34.03
C PRO A 278 -24.41 -17.07 34.21
N ILE A 279 -24.89 -17.46 35.39
CA ILE A 279 -25.16 -18.84 35.80
C ILE A 279 -26.10 -19.47 34.78
N TYR A 280 -25.70 -20.63 34.24
CA TYR A 280 -26.55 -21.50 33.46
C TYR A 280 -27.83 -21.83 34.25
N SER A 281 -28.97 -21.29 33.84
CA SER A 281 -30.26 -21.87 34.23
C SER A 281 -30.56 -23.04 33.31
N VAL A 282 -30.15 -24.24 33.74
CA VAL A 282 -30.80 -25.48 33.29
C VAL A 282 -32.22 -25.43 33.83
N GLN A 283 -33.20 -25.30 32.95
CA GLN A 283 -34.59 -25.52 33.31
C GLN A 283 -35.14 -26.58 32.36
N GLY A 284 -35.17 -27.81 32.87
CA GLY A 284 -35.94 -28.88 32.27
C GLY A 284 -37.43 -28.63 32.47
N TYR A 285 -38.20 -28.94 31.44
CA TYR A 285 -39.32 -29.91 31.45
C TYR A 285 -39.63 -30.27 29.99
#